data_AF-A0A256WFG0-F1
#
_entry.id   AF-A0A256WFG0-F1
#
_cell.length_a   1.000
_cell.length_b   1.000
_cell.length_c   1.000
_cell.angle_alpha   90.00
_cell.angle_beta   90.00
_cell.angle_gamma   90.00
#
_symmetry.space_group_name_H-M   'P 1'
#
loop_
_entity.id
_entity.type
_entity.pdbx_description
1 polymer ?
#
loop_
_entity_poly.entity_id
_entity_poly.type
_entity_poly.pdbx_seq_one_letter_code
_entity_poly.pdbx_strand_id
1 'polypeptide(L)'
;MNDFVYLSLSKSNIIDELISLLILIGGLFIAFSKQKSEDEFISKIRLESLVWATYINYAILILSVIFIYNMAFFWILVFNMFTILFFFIIRFNWSLYKFKNQISNEE
;
A
#
# COMPACT_ATOMS: atom_id res chain seq x y z
N MET A 1 1.81 -30.93 -22.89
CA MET A 1 2.65 -30.82 -21.68
C MET A 1 3.77 -29.81 -21.96
N ASN A 2 3.38 -28.54 -22.15
CA ASN A 2 4.29 -27.43 -22.51
C ASN A 2 4.18 -26.29 -21.49
N ASP A 3 3.91 -26.63 -20.22
CA ASP A 3 3.80 -25.66 -19.13
C ASP A 3 5.17 -25.08 -18.72
N PHE A 4 6.28 -25.64 -19.22
CA PHE A 4 7.63 -25.13 -19.00
C PHE A 4 8.02 -23.97 -19.93
N VAL A 5 7.22 -23.63 -20.96
CA VAL A 5 7.58 -22.57 -21.94
C VAL A 5 7.16 -21.16 -21.50
N TYR A 6 6.21 -21.04 -20.55
CA TYR A 6 5.97 -19.77 -19.84
C TYR A 6 7.17 -19.33 -18.97
N LEU A 7 8.13 -20.24 -18.78
CA LEU A 7 9.43 -20.01 -18.13
C LEU A 7 10.52 -19.53 -19.12
N SER A 8 10.15 -19.19 -20.36
CA SER A 8 10.90 -18.19 -21.14
C SER A 8 10.53 -16.83 -20.56
N LEU A 9 11.23 -16.35 -19.53
CA LEU A 9 12.48 -15.63 -19.76
C LEU A 9 12.42 -14.79 -21.06
N SER A 10 11.33 -14.05 -21.26
CA SER A 10 11.50 -12.66 -21.66
C SER A 10 12.55 -12.10 -20.70
N LYS A 11 13.44 -11.26 -21.20
CA LYS A 11 14.50 -10.61 -20.44
C LYS A 11 13.87 -9.62 -19.43
N SER A 12 13.03 -10.16 -18.55
CA SER A 12 12.33 -9.52 -17.46
C SER A 12 13.40 -9.25 -16.44
N ASN A 13 13.46 -8.03 -15.95
CA ASN A 13 14.27 -7.72 -14.80
C ASN A 13 13.65 -8.49 -13.63
N ILE A 14 14.14 -9.71 -13.38
CA ILE A 14 13.81 -10.52 -12.19
C ILE A 14 13.95 -9.67 -10.92
N ILE A 15 14.85 -8.68 -10.97
CA ILE A 15 15.04 -7.63 -9.97
C ILE A 15 13.76 -6.79 -9.75
N ASP A 16 13.08 -6.33 -10.80
CA ASP A 16 11.88 -5.49 -10.68
C ASP A 16 10.70 -6.29 -10.09
N GLU A 17 10.56 -7.56 -10.47
CA GLU A 17 9.58 -8.49 -9.89
C GLU A 17 9.88 -8.74 -8.41
N LEU A 18 11.15 -8.98 -8.06
CA LEU A 18 11.57 -9.21 -6.68
C LEU A 18 11.38 -7.96 -5.80
N ILE A 19 11.72 -6.78 -6.30
CA ILE A 19 11.50 -5.50 -5.60
C ILE A 19 10.00 -5.30 -5.36
N SER A 20 9.17 -5.53 -6.38
CA SER A 20 7.71 -5.41 -6.27
C SER A 20 7.17 -6.34 -5.20
N LEU A 21 7.62 -7.60 -5.18
CA LEU A 21 7.20 -8.59 -4.18
C LEU A 21 7.64 -8.19 -2.76
N LEU A 22 8.87 -7.72 -2.59
CA LEU A 22 9.39 -7.25 -1.30
C LEU A 22 8.61 -6.04 -0.78
N ILE A 23 8.23 -5.10 -1.66
CA ILE A 23 7.41 -3.94 -1.27
C ILE A 23 6.02 -4.38 -0.82
N LEU A 24 5.38 -5.31 -1.55
CA LEU A 24 4.05 -5.80 -1.17
C LEU A 24 4.08 -6.54 0.15
N ILE A 25 5.01 -7.50 0.29
CA ILE A 25 5.14 -8.31 1.50
C ILE A 25 5.56 -7.43 2.68
N GLY A 26 6.57 -6.59 2.51
CA GLY A 26 7.04 -5.67 3.54
C GLY A 26 5.96 -4.68 3.97
N GLY A 27 5.23 -4.10 3.01
CA GLY A 27 4.12 -3.20 3.29
C GLY A 27 2.98 -3.88 4.05
N LEU A 28 2.65 -5.13 3.69
CA LEU A 28 1.67 -5.93 4.43
C LEU A 28 2.15 -6.25 5.85
N PHE A 29 3.40 -6.66 6.03
CA PHE A 29 3.96 -6.89 7.37
C PHE A 29 3.93 -5.63 8.22
N ILE A 30 4.25 -4.47 7.65
CA ILE A 30 4.14 -3.17 8.34
C ILE A 30 2.69 -2.89 8.71
N ALA A 31 1.74 -3.15 7.80
CA ALA A 31 0.33 -2.90 8.05
C ALA A 31 -0.30 -3.78 9.13
N PHE A 32 0.09 -5.05 9.16
CA PHE A 32 -0.43 -6.01 10.13
C PHE A 32 0.49 -6.23 11.33
N SER A 33 1.58 -5.48 11.46
CA SER A 33 2.49 -5.57 12.60
C SER A 33 1.73 -5.29 13.90
N LYS A 34 1.90 -6.16 14.91
CA LYS A 34 1.33 -5.94 16.24
C LYS A 34 2.14 -4.89 16.99
N GLN A 35 1.48 -3.83 17.44
CA GLN A 35 2.10 -2.84 18.32
C GLN A 35 2.00 -3.32 19.78
N LYS A 36 3.09 -3.14 20.55
CA LYS A 36 3.30 -3.74 21.90
C LYS A 36 2.26 -3.34 22.97
N SER A 37 1.50 -2.26 22.75
CA SER A 37 0.28 -1.92 23.48
C SER A 37 -0.83 -1.62 22.47
N GLU A 38 -1.56 -2.66 22.05
CA GLU A 38 -2.83 -2.48 21.34
C GLU A 38 -3.88 -1.94 22.33
N ASP A 39 -3.78 -0.65 22.63
CA ASP A 39 -4.95 0.09 23.10
C ASP A 39 -5.99 0.05 21.97
N GLU A 40 -7.26 -0.17 22.30
CA GLU A 40 -8.38 -0.27 21.35
C GLU A 40 -8.36 0.86 20.30
N PHE A 41 -7.88 2.02 20.74
CA PHE A 41 -7.67 3.21 19.92
C PHE A 41 -6.66 3.04 18.77
N ILE A 42 -5.52 2.37 19.02
CA ILE A 42 -4.48 2.14 18.00
C ILE A 42 -5.00 1.21 16.89
N SER A 43 -5.75 0.17 17.28
CA SER A 43 -6.42 -0.73 16.34
C SER A 43 -7.49 0.00 15.52
N LYS A 44 -8.24 0.92 16.14
CA LYS A 44 -9.19 1.78 15.43
C LYS A 44 -8.52 2.70 14.41
N ILE A 45 -7.44 3.39 14.79
CA ILE A 45 -6.65 4.25 13.88
C ILE A 45 -6.15 3.45 12.68
N ARG A 46 -5.71 2.21 12.90
CA ARG A 46 -5.23 1.33 11.84
C ARG A 46 -6.34 1.03 10.82
N LEU A 47 -7.51 0.61 11.30
CA LEU A 47 -8.64 0.30 10.43
C LEU A 47 -9.12 1.56 9.67
N GLU A 48 -9.23 2.70 10.36
CA GLU A 48 -9.59 3.97 9.72
C GLU A 48 -8.56 4.39 8.66
N SER A 49 -7.27 4.23 8.94
CA SER A 49 -6.20 4.52 7.98
C SER A 49 -6.27 3.62 6.76
N LEU A 50 -6.65 2.35 6.93
CA LEU A 50 -6.83 1.40 5.83
C LEU A 50 -8.01 1.81 4.96
N VAL A 51 -9.15 2.15 5.56
CA VAL A 51 -10.33 2.65 4.84
C VAL A 51 -10.01 3.92 4.05
N TRP A 52 -9.31 4.88 4.65
CA TRP A 52 -8.87 6.10 3.96
C TRP A 52 -7.94 5.79 2.78
N ALA A 53 -6.98 4.89 2.96
CA ALA A 53 -6.07 4.48 1.90
C ALA A 53 -6.83 3.80 0.75
N THR A 54 -7.83 2.97 1.07
CA THR A 54 -8.72 2.35 0.09
C THR A 54 -9.50 3.41 -0.71
N TYR A 55 -10.10 4.41 -0.05
CA TYR A 55 -10.82 5.48 -0.75
C TYR A 55 -9.92 6.25 -1.72
N ILE A 56 -8.71 6.63 -1.31
CA ILE A 56 -7.77 7.33 -2.18
C ILE A 56 -7.33 6.43 -3.35
N ASN A 57 -7.05 5.16 -3.08
CA ASN A 57 -6.65 4.21 -4.10
C ASN A 57 -7.72 4.04 -5.20
N TYR A 58 -8.98 3.88 -4.80
CA TYR A 58 -10.10 3.79 -5.74
C TYR A 58 -10.42 5.11 -6.42
N ALA A 59 -10.26 6.26 -5.75
CA ALA A 59 -10.40 7.56 -6.39
C ALA A 59 -9.39 7.73 -7.53
N ILE A 60 -8.11 7.41 -7.29
CA ILE A 60 -7.08 7.42 -8.33
C ILE A 60 -7.43 6.46 -9.46
N LEU A 61 -7.90 5.25 -9.13
CA LEU A 61 -8.27 4.25 -10.14
C LEU A 61 -9.42 4.73 -11.03
N ILE A 62 -10.49 5.28 -10.44
CA ILE A 62 -11.65 5.81 -11.18
C ILE A 62 -11.23 6.97 -12.09
N LEU A 63 -10.44 7.91 -11.58
CA LEU A 63 -9.90 8.99 -12.39
C LEU A 63 -9.05 8.45 -13.54
N SER A 64 -8.23 7.43 -13.29
CA SER A 64 -7.39 6.83 -14.33
C SER A 64 -8.22 6.16 -15.43
N VAL A 65 -9.33 5.50 -15.07
CA VAL A 65 -10.24 4.88 -16.03
C VAL A 65 -10.93 5.93 -16.91
N ILE A 66 -11.27 7.10 -16.37
CA ILE A 66 -11.99 8.15 -17.10
C ILE A 66 -11.05 8.99 -17.96
N PHE A 67 -9.85 9.32 -17.45
CA PHE A 67 -8.99 10.33 -18.04
C PHE A 67 -7.77 9.78 -18.78
N ILE A 68 -7.41 8.51 -18.62
CA ILE A 68 -6.12 7.98 -19.08
C ILE A 68 -6.31 6.75 -19.97
N TYR A 69 -5.65 6.76 -21.12
CA TYR A 69 -5.82 5.75 -22.16
C TYR A 69 -4.48 5.11 -22.58
N ASN A 70 -4.57 4.00 -23.32
CA ASN A 70 -3.45 3.29 -23.93
C ASN A 70 -2.41 2.80 -22.90
N MET A 71 -1.13 2.74 -23.26
CA MET A 71 -0.07 2.21 -22.40
C MET A 71 0.15 3.05 -21.12
N ALA A 72 -0.27 4.32 -21.10
CA ALA A 72 -0.20 5.14 -19.89
C ALA A 72 -1.11 4.59 -18.79
N PHE A 73 -2.29 4.08 -19.14
CA PHE A 73 -3.21 3.46 -18.19
C PHE A 73 -2.59 2.20 -17.55
N PHE A 74 -1.87 1.39 -18.33
CA PHE A 74 -1.19 0.19 -17.82
C PHE A 74 -0.17 0.53 -16.74
N TRP A 75 0.70 1.53 -16.97
CA TRP A 75 1.67 1.96 -15.96
C TRP A 75 1.00 2.44 -14.68
N ILE A 76 -0.11 3.16 -14.79
CA ILE A 76 -0.84 3.65 -13.61
C ILE A 76 -1.49 2.50 -12.85
N LEU A 77 -2.00 1.48 -13.54
CA LEU A 77 -2.49 0.25 -12.90
C LEU A 77 -1.38 -0.42 -12.08
N VAL A 78 -0.17 -0.54 -12.65
CA VAL A 78 1.00 -1.09 -11.94
C VAL A 78 1.32 -0.29 -10.68
N PHE A 79 1.37 1.05 -10.76
CA PHE A 79 1.60 1.89 -9.58
C PHE A 79 0.44 1.83 -8.58
N ASN A 80 -0.80 1.68 -9.04
CA ASN A 80 -2.00 1.61 -8.21
C ASN A 80 -1.95 0.41 -7.24
N MET A 81 -1.32 -0.70 -7.63
CA MET A 81 -1.12 -1.88 -6.77
C MET A 81 -0.38 -1.56 -5.47
N PHE A 82 0.60 -0.65 -5.51
CA PHE A 82 1.38 -0.27 -4.33
C PHE A 82 0.79 0.93 -3.58
N THR A 83 -0.01 1.74 -4.28
CA THR A 83 -0.51 3.04 -3.81
C THR A 83 -1.30 2.89 -2.50
N ILE A 84 -2.12 1.84 -2.37
CA ILE A 84 -2.88 1.59 -1.14
C ILE A 84 -1.96 1.38 0.08
N LEU A 85 -0.86 0.63 -0.07
CA LEU A 85 0.08 0.35 1.02
C LEU A 85 0.83 1.63 1.42
N PHE A 86 1.29 2.42 0.44
CA PHE A 86 1.98 3.68 0.72
C PHE A 86 1.10 4.68 1.47
N PHE A 87 -0.12 4.92 0.97
CA PHE A 87 -1.05 5.85 1.64
C PHE A 87 -1.44 5.37 3.04
N PHE A 88 -1.67 4.07 3.20
CA PHE A 88 -1.95 3.47 4.49
C PHE A 88 -0.82 3.73 5.49
N ILE A 89 0.43 3.42 5.13
CA ILE A 89 1.60 3.56 6.03
C ILE A 89 1.79 5.02 6.42
N ILE A 90 1.70 5.95 5.46
CA ILE A 90 1.88 7.38 5.72
C ILE A 90 0.78 7.89 6.66
N ARG A 91 -0.49 7.57 6.37
CA ARG A 91 -1.63 8.04 7.15
C ARG A 91 -1.61 7.48 8.58
N PHE A 92 -1.28 6.20 8.71
CA PHE A 92 -1.18 5.51 9.99
C PHE A 92 -0.10 6.14 10.87
N ASN A 93 1.13 6.29 10.35
CA ASN A 93 2.24 6.87 11.11
C ASN A 93 1.97 8.32 11.51
N TRP A 94 1.38 9.12 10.61
CA TRP A 94 1.03 10.50 10.94
C TRP A 94 -0.05 10.59 12.02
N SER A 95 -1.09 9.74 11.92
CA SER A 95 -2.16 9.71 12.93
C SER A 95 -1.64 9.27 14.30
N LEU A 96 -0.72 8.30 14.32
CA LEU A 96 -0.09 7.82 15.54
C LEU A 96 0.80 8.88 16.19
N TYR A 97 1.60 9.60 15.39
CA TYR A 97 2.45 10.68 15.88
C TYR A 97 1.62 11.82 16.50
N LYS A 98 0.54 12.23 15.82
CA LYS A 98 -0.37 13.25 16.33
C LYS A 98 -0.97 12.87 17.68
N PHE A 99 -1.41 11.63 17.84
CA PHE A 99 -1.98 11.13 19.10
C PHE A 99 -0.96 11.15 20.25
N LYS A 100 0.27 10.68 20.01
CA LYS A 100 1.34 10.70 21.03
C LYS A 100 1.66 12.11 21.51
N ASN A 101 1.72 13.08 20.59
CA ASN A 101 1.97 14.48 20.96
C ASN A 101 0.81 15.12 21.73
N GLN A 102 -0.44 14.66 21.55
CA GLN A 102 -1.57 15.16 22.34
C GLN A 102 -1.47 14.69 23.79
N ILE A 103 -1.18 13.41 24.02
CA ILE A 103 -0.99 12.87 25.38
C ILE A 103 0.17 13.58 26.09
N SER A 104 1.29 13.82 25.39
CA SER A 104 2.47 14.48 25.96
C SER A 104 2.28 15.97 26.28
N ASN A 105 1.27 16.64 25.71
CA ASN A 105 0.97 18.05 25.99
C ASN A 105 -0.10 18.22 27.09
N GLU A 106 -0.70 17.12 27.54
CA GLU A 106 -1.65 17.10 28.67
C GLU A 106 -0.96 16.73 30.01
N GLU A 107 0.32 16.32 29.98
CA GLU A 107 1.22 16.16 31.13
C GLU A 107 2.09 17.41 31.35
#